data_AF-A0A971J4P1-F1
#
_entry.id   AF-A0A971J4P1-F1
#
_cell.length_a   1.000
_cell.length_b   1.000
_cell.length_c   1.000
_cell.angle_alpha   90.00
_cell.angle_beta   90.00
_cell.angle_gamma   90.00
#
_symmetry.space_group_name_H-M   'P 1'
#
loop_
_entity.id
_entity.type
_entity.pdbx_description
1 polymer ?
#
loop_
_entity_poly.entity_id
_entity_poly.type
_entity_poly.pdbx_seq_one_letter_code
_entity_poly.pdbx_strand_id
1 'polypeptide(L)'
;MSYLLIVVVGMAAGLMGAILGIGGAIVMLPATELLLHLPTANAIGTTLFAVMFTAVSGAWGHYRQGNVNLAWSWRVGLGGVAGVLLGS
;
A
#
# COMPACT_ATOMS: atom_id res chain seq x y z
N MET A 1 -0.95 -24.49 8.34
CA MET A 1 -0.61 -23.55 9.43
C MET A 1 0.04 -22.24 8.91
N SER A 2 0.13 -22.01 7.60
CA SER A 2 0.78 -20.82 7.01
C SER A 2 -0.21 -19.72 6.62
N TYR A 3 -1.36 -20.06 6.03
CA TYR A 3 -2.33 -19.07 5.52
C TYR A 3 -2.94 -18.14 6.59
N LEU A 4 -3.18 -18.65 7.80
CA LEU A 4 -3.76 -17.84 8.87
C LEU A 4 -2.77 -16.77 9.38
N LEU A 5 -1.47 -17.08 9.38
CA LEU A 5 -0.40 -16.15 9.70
C LEU A 5 -0.29 -15.03 8.65
N ILE A 6 -0.48 -15.36 7.36
CA ILE A 6 -0.49 -14.39 6.26
C ILE A 6 -1.62 -13.36 6.48
N VAL A 7 -2.81 -13.83 6.85
CA VAL A 7 -3.96 -12.95 7.09
C VAL A 7 -3.72 -12.01 8.28
N VAL A 8 -3.19 -12.54 9.39
CA VAL A 8 -2.92 -11.73 10.60
C VAL A 8 -1.83 -10.69 10.35
N VAL A 9 -0.73 -11.09 9.70
CA VAL A 9 0.39 -10.19 9.37
C VAL A 9 -0.05 -9.13 8.35
N GLY A 10 -0.81 -9.53 7.32
CA GLY A 10 -1.36 -8.62 6.33
C GLY A 10 -2.34 -7.61 6.94
N MET A 11 -3.21 -8.04 7.87
CA MET A 11 -4.09 -7.14 8.62
C MET A 11 -3.33 -6.16 9.50
N ALA A 12 -2.34 -6.63 10.26
CA ALA A 12 -1.54 -5.78 11.13
C ALA A 12 -0.73 -4.74 10.34
N ALA A 13 -0.06 -5.17 9.26
CA ALA A 13 0.68 -4.30 8.36
C ALA A 13 -0.23 -3.31 7.65
N GLY A 14 -1.41 -3.75 7.19
CA GLY A 14 -2.40 -2.91 6.53
C GLY A 14 -2.99 -1.86 7.46
N LEU A 15 -3.31 -2.22 8.71
CA LEU A 15 -3.80 -1.28 9.74
C LEU A 15 -2.75 -0.21 10.07
N MET A 16 -1.49 -0.61 10.30
CA MET A 16 -0.41 0.35 10.51
C MET A 16 -0.20 1.25 9.30
N GLY A 17 -0.22 0.67 8.09
CA GLY A 17 -0.11 1.40 6.84
C GLY A 17 -1.23 2.41 6.62
N ALA A 18 -2.46 2.07 7.00
CA ALA A 18 -3.64 2.93 6.89
C ALA A 18 -3.61 4.09 7.90
N ILE A 19 -3.17 3.84 9.13
CA ILE A 19 -3.04 4.89 10.16
C ILE A 19 -1.93 5.88 9.79
N LEU A 20 -0.79 5.37 9.30
CA LEU A 20 0.37 6.18 8.96
C LEU A 20 0.24 6.84 7.58
N GLY A 21 -0.73 6.45 6.74
CA GLY A 21 -0.95 7.01 5.41
C GLY A 21 0.10 6.64 4.36
N ILE A 22 1.04 5.74 4.68
CA ILE A 22 2.16 5.33 3.81
C ILE A 22 1.81 4.12 2.91
N GLY A 23 0.56 3.62 2.99
CA GLY A 23 0.08 2.51 2.16
C GLY A 23 0.53 1.11 2.62
N GLY A 24 1.20 0.97 3.76
CA GLY A 24 1.52 -0.35 4.36
C GLY A 24 2.60 -1.19 3.66
N ALA A 25 3.04 -0.80 2.46
CA ALA A 25 4.05 -1.54 1.66
C ALA A 25 5.37 -1.76 2.42
N ILE A 26 5.81 -0.74 3.18
CA ILE A 26 7.07 -0.74 3.93
C ILE A 26 7.11 -1.88 4.95
N VAL A 27 5.96 -2.28 5.51
CA VAL A 27 5.86 -3.37 6.48
C VAL A 27 5.45 -4.68 5.80
N MET A 28 4.54 -4.61 4.83
CA MET A 28 3.93 -5.80 4.23
C MET A 28 4.89 -6.54 3.28
N LEU A 29 5.76 -5.84 2.57
CA LEU A 29 6.75 -6.43 1.66
C LEU A 29 7.81 -7.26 2.42
N PRO A 30 8.56 -6.72 3.40
CA PRO A 30 9.51 -7.53 4.16
C PRO A 30 8.81 -8.62 4.98
N ALA A 31 7.57 -8.40 5.44
CA ALA A 31 6.84 -9.42 6.17
C ALA A 31 6.35 -10.59 5.28
N THR A 32 6.08 -10.36 4.01
CA THR A 32 5.71 -11.44 3.05
C THR A 32 6.93 -12.10 2.42
N GLU A 33 8.04 -11.38 2.27
CA GLU A 33 9.28 -11.91 1.73
C GLU A 33 10.13 -12.64 2.80
N LEU A 34 10.51 -11.98 3.91
CA LEU A 34 11.36 -12.59 4.94
C LEU A 34 10.62 -13.61 5.80
N LEU A 35 9.37 -13.33 6.19
CA LEU A 35 8.66 -14.16 7.17
C LEU A 35 8.01 -15.39 6.51
N LEU A 36 7.63 -15.27 5.24
CA LEU A 36 6.83 -16.28 4.53
C LEU A 36 7.57 -16.90 3.34
N HIS A 37 8.79 -16.44 3.03
CA HIS A 37 9.65 -16.97 1.97
C HIS A 37 8.93 -17.06 0.60
N LEU A 38 8.01 -16.13 0.33
CA LEU A 38 7.31 -16.09 -0.94
C LEU A 38 8.28 -15.67 -2.05
N PRO A 39 8.11 -16.20 -3.28
CA PRO A 39 8.84 -15.70 -4.44
C PRO A 39 8.66 -14.18 -4.56
N THR A 40 9.76 -13.44 -4.74
CA THR A 40 9.78 -11.96 -4.73
C THR A 40 8.74 -11.35 -5.68
N ALA A 41 8.52 -11.96 -6.85
CA ALA A 41 7.49 -11.53 -7.81
C ALA A 41 6.07 -11.59 -7.22
N ASN A 42 5.75 -12.64 -6.47
CA ASN A 42 4.43 -12.81 -5.85
C ASN A 42 4.28 -11.89 -4.63
N ALA A 43 5.34 -11.70 -3.84
CA ALA A 43 5.34 -10.78 -2.70
C ALA A 43 5.07 -9.33 -3.16
N ILE A 44 5.73 -8.88 -4.23
CA ILE A 44 5.51 -7.56 -4.82
C ILE A 44 4.05 -7.43 -5.31
N GLY A 45 3.54 -8.39 -6.09
CA GLY A 45 2.16 -8.32 -6.60
C GLY A 45 1.09 -8.28 -5.49
N THR A 46 1.25 -9.11 -4.45
CA THR A 46 0.29 -9.20 -3.34
C THR A 46 0.26 -7.92 -2.51
N THR A 47 1.44 -7.33 -2.27
CA THR A 47 1.57 -6.08 -1.52
C THR A 47 1.03 -4.89 -2.31
N LEU A 48 1.31 -4.78 -3.61
CA LEU A 48 0.73 -3.73 -4.46
C LEU A 48 -0.80 -3.76 -4.42
N PHE A 49 -1.38 -4.96 -4.48
CA PHE A 49 -2.83 -5.14 -4.43
C PHE A 49 -3.42 -4.69 -3.07
N ALA A 50 -2.77 -5.02 -1.96
CA ALA A 50 -3.22 -4.57 -0.65
C ALA A 50 -3.02 -3.06 -0.43
N VAL A 51 -1.90 -2.51 -0.93
CA VAL A 51 -1.59 -1.07 -0.87
C VAL A 51 -2.68 -0.25 -1.56
N MET A 52 -3.21 -0.72 -2.70
CA MET A 52 -4.32 -0.04 -3.38
C MET A 52 -5.51 0.22 -2.44
N PHE A 53 -5.96 -0.79 -1.69
CA PHE A 53 -7.09 -0.62 -0.76
C PHE A 53 -6.76 0.32 0.41
N THR A 54 -5.58 0.18 0.99
CA THR A 54 -5.17 1.02 2.13
C THR A 54 -4.93 2.48 1.72
N ALA A 55 -4.36 2.71 0.53
CA ALA A 55 -4.16 4.05 -0.03
C ALA A 55 -5.49 4.73 -0.34
N VAL A 56 -6.46 4.02 -0.93
CA VAL A 56 -7.80 4.57 -1.17
C VAL A 56 -8.49 4.90 0.16
N SER A 57 -8.42 4.02 1.15
CA SER A 57 -8.98 4.25 2.48
C SER A 57 -8.36 5.46 3.19
N GLY A 58 -7.03 5.58 3.16
CA GLY A 58 -6.28 6.69 3.75
C GLY A 58 -6.56 8.02 3.04
N ALA A 59 -6.58 8.01 1.70
CA ALA A 59 -6.93 9.17 0.90
C ALA A 59 -8.35 9.67 1.18
N TRP A 60 -9.32 8.75 1.31
CA TRP A 60 -10.68 9.09 1.70
C TRP A 60 -10.75 9.69 3.11
N GLY A 61 -10.01 9.11 4.06
CA GLY A 61 -9.90 9.62 5.43
C GLY A 61 -9.39 11.06 5.48
N HIS A 62 -8.28 11.36 4.78
CA HIS A 62 -7.74 12.72 4.70
C HIS A 62 -8.62 13.68 3.91
N TYR A 63 -9.32 13.20 2.88
CA TYR A 63 -10.29 14.01 2.13
C TYR A 63 -11.41 14.50 3.04
N ARG A 64 -11.97 13.62 3.90
CA ARG A 64 -13.00 14.00 4.88
C ARG A 64 -12.49 14.98 5.94
N GLN A 65 -11.20 14.98 6.25
CA GLN A 65 -10.60 15.91 7.21
C GLN A 65 -10.30 17.29 6.61
N GLY A 66 -10.54 17.50 5.31
CA GLY A 66 -10.25 18.77 4.63
C GLY A 66 -8.76 19.01 4.38
N ASN A 67 -7.90 18.02 4.64
CA ASN A 67 -6.45 18.12 4.51
C ASN A 67 -5.96 17.86 3.07
N VAL A 68 -6.87 17.57 2.14
CA VAL A 68 -6.53 17.21 0.75
C VAL A 68 -6.85 18.36 -0.19
N ASN A 69 -5.81 18.94 -0.78
CA ASN A 69 -5.99 19.85 -1.91
C ASN A 69 -6.14 19.04 -3.21
N LEU A 70 -7.36 19.00 -3.75
CA LEU A 70 -7.69 18.19 -4.93
C LEU A 70 -6.88 18.60 -6.18
N ALA A 71 -6.61 19.90 -6.35
CA ALA A 71 -5.88 20.41 -7.51
C ALA A 71 -4.42 19.91 -7.52
N TRP A 72 -3.77 19.89 -6.35
CA TRP A 72 -2.42 19.34 -6.22
C TRP A 72 -2.42 17.81 -6.28
N SER A 73 -3.40 17.16 -5.66
CA SER A 73 -3.52 15.70 -5.65
C SER A 73 -3.62 15.12 -7.06
N TRP A 74 -4.39 15.76 -7.95
CA TRP A 74 -4.51 15.34 -9.34
C TRP A 74 -3.19 15.50 -10.12
N ARG A 75 -2.50 16.64 -9.94
CA ARG A 75 -1.22 16.91 -10.63
C ARG A 75 -0.13 15.93 -10.20
N VAL A 76 -0.03 15.67 -8.90
CA VAL A 76 0.93 14.71 -8.35
C VAL A 76 0.56 13.28 -8.77
N GLY A 77 -0.73 12.94 -8.77
CA GLY A 77 -1.22 11.65 -9.24
C GLY A 77 -0.86 11.37 -10.70
N LEU A 78 -1.11 12.33 -11.60
CA LEU A 78 -0.73 12.20 -13.01
C LEU A 78 0.78 12.10 -13.21
N GLY A 79 1.56 12.91 -12.47
CA GLY A 79 3.02 12.82 -12.49
C GLY A 79 3.52 11.46 -12.02
N GLY A 80 2.90 10.89 -10.99
CA GLY A 80 3.20 9.54 -10.51
C GLY A 80 2.90 8.46 -11.55
N VAL A 81 1.75 8.52 -12.22
CA VAL A 81 1.39 7.58 -13.30
C VAL A 81 2.39 7.65 -14.44
N ALA A 82 2.71 8.86 -14.92
CA ALA A 82 3.69 9.05 -15.98
C ALA A 82 5.09 8.56 -15.56
N GLY A 83 5.49 8.81 -14.31
CA GLY A 83 6.76 8.35 -13.77
C GLY A 83 6.87 6.83 -13.70
N VAL A 84 5.79 6.14 -13.29
CA VAL A 84 5.74 4.67 -13.30
C VAL A 84 5.87 4.13 -14.73
N LEU A 85 5.11 4.66 -15.68
CA LEU A 85 5.12 4.20 -17.08
C LEU A 85 6.47 4.41 -17.79
N LEU A 86 7.22 5.46 -17.43
CA LEU A 86 8.53 5.74 -18.01
C LEU A 86 9.68 5.00 -17.29
N GLY A 87 9.48 4.63 -16.03
CA GLY A 87 10.49 3.97 -15.21
C GLY A 87 10.40 2.44 -15.17
N SER A 88 9.23 1.87 -15.47
CA SER A 88 9.00 0.42 -15.61
C SER A 88 9.49 -0.11 -16.95
#